data_AF-A0AAX4L1G8-F1
#
_entry.id   AF-A0AAX4L1G8-F1
#
_cell.length_a   1.000
_cell.length_b   1.000
_cell.length_c   1.000
_cell.angle_alpha   90.00
_cell.angle_beta   90.00
_cell.angle_gamma   90.00
#
_symmetry.space_group_name_H-M   'P 1'
#
loop_
_entity.id
_entity.type
_entity.pdbx_description
1 polymer ?
#
loop_
_entity_poly.entity_id
_entity_poly.type
_entity_poly.pdbx_seq_one_letter_code
_entity_poly.pdbx_strand_id
1 'polypeptide(L)'
;MSESQELRKKLIEAKKLILDGFVEQGIDLLSKIITPENIKDSNWIICNVIDTASCDAVVNILNSLGKIFDISACANIKRIVYCYAITNKMSEYIDLALDTIVKLNKKDSLDKLYNDLKNENIKPEFLLKIGIAYRKLGAIRESNDVLRKACENGLKEACEKIKEVASKVM
;
A
#
# COMPACT_ATOMS: atom_id res chain seq x y z
N MET A 1 -17.02 32.86 -4.16
CA MET A 1 -16.22 31.70 -3.70
C MET A 1 -15.00 31.62 -4.59
N SER A 2 -13.80 31.40 -4.04
CA SER A 2 -12.61 31.20 -4.89
C SER A 2 -12.63 29.80 -5.51
N GLU A 3 -12.03 29.65 -6.69
CA GLU A 3 -11.92 28.36 -7.38
C GLU A 3 -11.31 27.26 -6.49
N SER A 4 -10.35 27.63 -5.62
CA SER A 4 -9.75 26.75 -4.62
C SER A 4 -10.76 26.22 -3.58
N GLN A 5 -11.69 27.07 -3.13
CA GLN A 5 -12.74 26.64 -2.19
C GLN A 5 -13.73 25.68 -2.85
N GLU A 6 -14.05 25.91 -4.12
CA GLU A 6 -14.94 25.03 -4.88
C GLU A 6 -14.30 23.67 -5.15
N LEU A 7 -13.04 23.64 -5.57
CA LEU A 7 -12.26 22.39 -5.74
C LEU A 7 -12.25 21.59 -4.43
N ARG A 8 -11.94 22.24 -3.31
CA ARG A 8 -11.90 21.58 -2.00
C ARG A 8 -13.26 20.99 -1.63
N LYS A 9 -14.36 21.68 -1.92
CA LYS A 9 -15.72 21.18 -1.66
C LYS A 9 -16.00 19.92 -2.48
N LYS A 10 -15.68 19.92 -3.78
CA LYS A 10 -15.86 18.77 -4.68
C LYS A 10 -14.99 17.56 -4.26
N LEU A 11 -13.76 17.80 -3.84
CA LEU A 11 -12.88 16.75 -3.30
C LEU A 11 -13.47 16.11 -2.04
N ILE A 12 -13.99 16.93 -1.10
CA ILE A 12 -14.64 16.43 0.11
C ILE A 12 -15.91 15.64 -0.21
N GLU A 13 -16.70 16.10 -1.17
CA GLU A 13 -17.89 15.41 -1.65
C GLU A 13 -17.54 14.03 -2.23
N ALA A 14 -16.53 13.95 -3.10
CA ALA A 14 -16.08 12.69 -3.67
C ALA A 14 -15.57 11.72 -2.60
N LYS A 15 -14.81 12.22 -1.62
CA LYS A 15 -14.40 11.42 -0.46
C LYS A 15 -15.60 10.91 0.31
N LYS A 16 -16.60 11.74 0.57
CA LYS A 16 -17.80 11.32 1.32
C LYS A 16 -18.52 10.19 0.60
N LEU A 17 -18.70 10.30 -0.72
CA LEU A 17 -19.27 9.21 -1.54
C LEU A 17 -18.49 7.90 -1.35
N ILE A 18 -17.16 7.96 -1.40
CA ILE A 18 -16.30 6.78 -1.19
C ILE A 18 -16.51 6.16 0.19
N LEU A 19 -16.53 6.99 1.24
CA LEU A 19 -16.69 6.51 2.63
C LEU A 19 -18.08 5.95 2.91
N ASP A 20 -19.11 6.50 2.25
CA ASP A 20 -20.49 6.05 2.35
C ASP A 20 -20.75 4.78 1.48
N GLY A 21 -19.73 4.27 0.79
CA GLY A 21 -19.80 3.03 -0.01
C GLY A 21 -20.10 3.24 -1.51
N PHE A 22 -20.35 4.47 -1.95
CA PHE A 22 -20.55 4.84 -3.36
C PHE A 22 -19.20 5.05 -4.08
N VAL A 23 -18.34 4.02 -4.03
CA VAL A 23 -16.95 4.09 -4.49
C VAL A 23 -16.82 4.50 -5.96
N GLU A 24 -17.62 3.90 -6.84
CA GLU A 24 -17.58 4.20 -8.29
C GLU A 24 -17.97 5.65 -8.58
N GLN A 25 -19.00 6.17 -7.91
CA GLN A 25 -19.44 7.55 -8.06
C GLN A 25 -18.38 8.53 -7.55
N GLY A 26 -17.73 8.20 -6.44
CA GLY A 26 -16.62 9.00 -5.93
C GLY A 26 -15.40 8.98 -6.85
N ILE A 27 -15.07 7.84 -7.47
CA ILE A 27 -14.00 7.73 -8.47
C ILE A 27 -14.34 8.58 -9.71
N ASP A 28 -15.56 8.49 -10.22
CA ASP A 28 -16.03 9.28 -11.37
C ASP A 28 -16.00 10.78 -11.08
N LEU A 29 -16.37 11.19 -9.87
CA LEU A 29 -16.27 12.60 -9.48
C LEU A 29 -14.80 13.05 -9.39
N LEU A 30 -13.92 12.25 -8.78
CA LEU A 30 -12.49 12.54 -8.69
C LEU A 30 -11.84 12.66 -10.08
N SER A 31 -12.15 11.75 -10.99
CA SER A 31 -11.57 11.74 -12.34
C SER A 31 -11.97 12.97 -13.16
N LYS A 32 -13.16 13.54 -12.90
CA LYS A 32 -13.66 14.76 -13.57
C LYS A 32 -13.09 16.05 -13.02
N ILE A 33 -12.81 16.11 -11.72
CA ILE A 33 -12.39 17.36 -11.05
C ILE A 33 -10.87 17.50 -10.98
N ILE A 34 -10.13 16.40 -11.01
CA ILE A 34 -8.68 16.41 -10.92
C ILE A 34 -8.07 16.59 -12.31
N THR A 35 -7.21 17.59 -12.42
CA THR A 35 -6.52 17.95 -13.65
C THR A 35 -5.01 18.05 -13.39
N PRO A 36 -4.16 18.02 -14.43
CA PRO A 36 -2.72 18.19 -14.26
C PRO A 36 -2.32 19.48 -13.53
N GLU A 37 -3.12 20.53 -13.64
CA GLU A 37 -2.87 21.83 -13.00
C GLU A 37 -3.16 21.81 -11.49
N ASN A 38 -4.09 20.96 -11.04
CA ASN A 38 -4.55 20.94 -9.65
C ASN A 38 -4.18 19.65 -8.89
N ILE A 39 -3.54 18.67 -9.54
CA ILE A 39 -3.23 17.36 -8.95
C ILE A 39 -2.37 17.49 -7.69
N LYS A 40 -1.40 18.41 -7.68
CA LYS A 40 -0.51 18.63 -6.54
C LYS A 40 -1.28 19.11 -5.32
N ASP A 41 -2.22 20.03 -5.52
CA ASP A 41 -3.09 20.56 -4.45
C ASP A 41 -4.18 19.58 -4.04
N SER A 42 -4.48 18.60 -4.90
CA SER A 42 -5.48 17.56 -4.66
C SER A 42 -4.90 16.29 -4.04
N ASN A 43 -3.57 16.09 -4.03
CA ASN A 43 -2.93 14.83 -3.63
C ASN A 43 -3.28 14.38 -2.21
N TRP A 44 -3.59 15.31 -1.30
CA TRP A 44 -4.01 14.96 0.06
C TRP A 44 -5.27 14.07 0.10
N ILE A 45 -6.12 14.13 -0.93
CA ILE A 45 -7.37 13.37 -0.97
C ILE A 45 -7.10 11.87 -1.00
N ILE A 46 -6.12 11.42 -1.78
CA ILE A 46 -5.81 9.99 -1.89
C ILE A 46 -5.24 9.48 -0.57
N CYS A 47 -4.40 10.26 0.11
CA CYS A 47 -3.85 9.86 1.39
C CYS A 47 -4.95 9.73 2.44
N ASN A 48 -5.91 10.65 2.42
CA ASN A 48 -7.01 10.62 3.37
C ASN A 48 -7.98 9.45 3.12
N VAL A 49 -8.22 9.11 1.85
CA VAL A 49 -8.97 7.90 1.47
C VAL A 49 -8.21 6.65 1.89
N ILE A 50 -6.90 6.59 1.63
CA ILE A 50 -6.03 5.50 2.08
C ILE A 50 -6.07 5.37 3.60
N ASP A 51 -6.28 6.43 4.38
CA ASP A 51 -6.36 6.35 5.83
C ASP A 51 -7.72 5.84 6.35
N THR A 52 -8.82 6.20 5.68
CA THR A 52 -10.16 6.12 6.28
C THR A 52 -11.13 5.18 5.58
N ALA A 53 -10.97 4.93 4.27
CA ALA A 53 -11.90 4.11 3.50
C ALA A 53 -11.71 2.60 3.75
N SER A 54 -12.73 1.79 3.47
CA SER A 54 -12.60 0.32 3.53
C SER A 54 -11.50 -0.19 2.59
N CYS A 55 -10.93 -1.36 2.85
CA CYS A 55 -9.85 -1.87 2.01
C CYS A 55 -10.30 -2.20 0.58
N ASP A 56 -11.55 -2.63 0.38
CA ASP A 56 -12.10 -2.77 -0.97
C ASP A 56 -12.15 -1.43 -1.71
N ALA A 57 -12.56 -0.36 -1.03
CA ALA A 57 -12.58 0.98 -1.61
C ALA A 57 -11.16 1.48 -1.92
N VAL A 58 -10.19 1.29 -1.01
CA VAL A 58 -8.79 1.65 -1.25
C VAL A 58 -8.25 0.94 -2.48
N VAL A 59 -8.45 -0.38 -2.59
CA VAL A 59 -7.97 -1.16 -3.73
C VAL A 59 -8.63 -0.71 -5.03
N ASN A 60 -9.94 -0.48 -5.04
CA ASN A 60 -10.64 -0.01 -6.23
C ASN A 60 -10.13 1.36 -6.68
N ILE A 61 -9.96 2.31 -5.74
CA ILE A 61 -9.50 3.66 -6.04
C ILE A 61 -8.07 3.66 -6.55
N LEU A 62 -7.18 2.90 -5.92
CA LEU A 62 -5.80 2.80 -6.38
C LEU A 62 -5.72 2.17 -7.77
N ASN A 63 -6.50 1.11 -8.04
CA ASN A 63 -6.54 0.51 -9.37
C ASN A 63 -7.09 1.47 -10.45
N SER A 64 -8.01 2.37 -10.11
CA SER A 64 -8.60 3.32 -11.06
C SER A 64 -7.81 4.62 -11.23
N LEU A 65 -7.32 5.19 -10.13
CA LEU A 65 -6.74 6.54 -10.06
C LEU A 65 -5.34 6.57 -9.42
N GLY A 66 -4.79 5.45 -8.97
CA GLY A 66 -3.52 5.45 -8.25
C GLY A 66 -2.35 6.00 -9.07
N LYS A 67 -2.41 5.95 -10.41
CA LYS A 67 -1.36 6.47 -11.29
C LYS A 67 -1.30 8.00 -11.37
N ILE A 68 -2.40 8.69 -11.09
CA ILE A 68 -2.41 10.16 -11.13
C ILE A 68 -1.92 10.77 -9.82
N PHE A 69 -1.93 10.02 -8.72
CA PHE A 69 -1.53 10.50 -7.41
C PHE A 69 -0.12 10.08 -7.03
N ASP A 70 0.56 10.94 -6.27
CA ASP A 70 1.78 10.56 -5.56
C ASP A 70 1.41 9.92 -4.21
N ILE A 71 1.22 8.60 -4.24
CA ILE A 71 0.93 7.83 -3.01
C ILE A 71 2.14 7.78 -2.07
N SER A 72 3.36 7.99 -2.56
CA SER A 72 4.58 7.91 -1.74
C SER A 72 4.65 9.03 -0.70
N ALA A 73 3.95 10.14 -0.95
CA ALA A 73 3.78 11.25 -0.01
C ALA A 73 2.85 10.93 1.17
N CYS A 74 2.10 9.82 1.14
CA CYS A 74 1.15 9.49 2.19
C CYS A 74 1.84 8.97 3.46
N ALA A 75 1.47 9.53 4.62
CA ALA A 75 2.07 9.16 5.90
C ALA A 75 1.85 7.68 6.27
N ASN A 76 0.66 7.15 5.97
CA ASN A 76 0.25 5.79 6.28
C ASN A 76 0.35 4.84 5.06
N ILE A 77 1.44 4.94 4.31
CA ILE A 77 1.68 4.12 3.12
C ILE A 77 1.55 2.61 3.36
N LYS A 78 1.81 2.13 4.59
CA LYS A 78 1.66 0.70 4.96
C LYS A 78 0.23 0.18 4.77
N ARG A 79 -0.78 1.06 4.87
CA ARG A 79 -2.19 0.68 4.74
C ARG A 79 -2.52 0.20 3.32
N ILE A 80 -1.78 0.65 2.32
CA ILE A 80 -1.88 0.14 0.95
C ILE A 80 -1.57 -1.35 0.92
N VAL A 81 -0.41 -1.75 1.44
CA VAL A 81 0.01 -3.16 1.48
C VAL A 81 -0.97 -3.99 2.29
N TYR A 82 -1.38 -3.49 3.46
CA TYR A 82 -2.39 -4.15 4.30
C TYR A 82 -3.69 -4.40 3.53
N CYS A 83 -4.24 -3.39 2.85
CA CYS A 83 -5.51 -3.52 2.15
C CYS A 83 -5.43 -4.48 0.95
N TYR A 84 -4.35 -4.45 0.17
CA TYR A 84 -4.15 -5.43 -0.89
C TYR A 84 -3.97 -6.85 -0.34
N ALA A 85 -3.29 -7.01 0.80
CA ALA A 85 -3.07 -8.30 1.45
C ALA A 85 -4.38 -8.93 1.95
N ILE A 86 -5.19 -8.20 2.72
CA ILE A 86 -6.45 -8.76 3.24
C ILE A 86 -7.49 -9.00 2.16
N THR A 87 -7.44 -8.27 1.05
CA THR A 87 -8.29 -8.51 -0.14
C THR A 87 -7.69 -9.53 -1.09
N ASN A 88 -6.50 -10.07 -0.79
CA ASN A 88 -5.76 -11.04 -1.60
C ASN A 88 -5.55 -10.65 -3.07
N LYS A 89 -5.44 -9.34 -3.34
CA LYS A 89 -5.22 -8.78 -4.68
C LYS A 89 -3.77 -8.32 -4.82
N MET A 90 -3.08 -8.76 -5.86
CA MET A 90 -1.74 -8.28 -6.17
C MET A 90 -1.81 -7.01 -7.02
N SER A 91 -0.89 -6.07 -6.80
CA SER A 91 -0.78 -4.83 -7.56
C SER A 91 0.61 -4.21 -7.45
N GLU A 92 0.98 -3.38 -8.42
CA GLU A 92 2.22 -2.59 -8.43
C GLU A 92 2.32 -1.63 -7.22
N TYR A 93 1.17 -1.19 -6.69
CA TYR A 93 1.13 -0.30 -5.52
C TYR A 93 1.66 -0.95 -4.24
N ILE A 94 1.72 -2.29 -4.17
CA ILE A 94 2.35 -2.99 -3.06
C ILE A 94 3.85 -2.75 -3.07
N ASP A 95 4.49 -2.94 -4.23
CA ASP A 95 5.92 -2.74 -4.39
C ASP A 95 6.30 -1.27 -4.17
N LEU A 96 5.52 -0.35 -4.74
CA LEU A 96 5.71 1.08 -4.53
C LEU A 96 5.61 1.46 -3.05
N ALA A 97 4.61 0.95 -2.34
CA ALA A 97 4.44 1.20 -0.91
C ALA A 97 5.60 0.64 -0.07
N LEU A 98 6.04 -0.60 -0.34
CA LEU A 98 7.15 -1.23 0.37
C LEU A 98 8.48 -0.52 0.08
N ASP A 99 8.76 -0.18 -1.18
CA ASP A 99 9.96 0.56 -1.55
C ASP A 99 9.98 1.97 -0.94
N THR A 100 8.81 2.61 -0.80
CA THR A 100 8.69 3.89 -0.07
C THR A 100 9.04 3.71 1.41
N ILE A 101 8.54 2.65 2.07
CA ILE A 101 8.88 2.33 3.46
C ILE A 101 10.39 2.10 3.62
N VAL A 102 10.99 1.35 2.70
CA VAL A 102 12.43 1.06 2.68
C VAL A 102 13.23 2.35 2.49
N LYS A 103 12.89 3.15 1.48
CA LYS A 103 13.58 4.41 1.15
C LYS A 103 13.55 5.41 2.31
N LEU A 104 12.43 5.49 3.02
CA LEU A 104 12.27 6.35 4.19
C LEU A 104 12.84 5.74 5.48
N ASN A 105 13.47 4.57 5.41
CA ASN A 105 14.03 3.82 6.54
C ASN A 105 13.00 3.59 7.68
N LYS A 106 11.72 3.40 7.33
CA LYS A 106 10.62 3.28 8.30
C LYS A 106 10.41 1.83 8.78
N LYS A 107 11.43 1.23 9.41
CA LYS A 107 11.35 -0.16 9.94
C LYS A 107 10.11 -0.36 10.83
N ASP A 108 9.82 0.57 11.73
CA ASP A 108 8.65 0.48 12.63
C ASP A 108 7.31 0.36 11.87
N SER A 109 7.21 0.97 10.69
CA SER A 109 6.00 0.85 9.85
C SER A 109 5.88 -0.54 9.25
N LEU A 110 7.00 -1.16 8.86
CA LEU A 110 7.07 -2.52 8.37
C LEU A 110 6.80 -3.55 9.49
N ASP A 111 7.37 -3.33 10.67
CA ASP A 111 7.11 -4.13 11.89
C ASP A 111 5.62 -4.14 12.24
N LYS A 112 4.98 -2.97 12.23
CA LYS A 112 3.52 -2.88 12.45
C LYS A 112 2.74 -3.59 11.35
N LEU A 113 3.06 -3.34 10.08
CA LEU A 113 2.39 -4.00 8.94
C LEU A 113 2.45 -5.53 9.05
N TYR A 114 3.62 -6.09 9.31
CA TYR A 114 3.76 -7.53 9.45
C TYR A 114 3.00 -8.07 10.66
N ASN A 115 3.02 -7.34 11.80
CA ASN A 115 2.23 -7.73 12.97
C ASN A 115 0.72 -7.70 12.71
N ASP A 116 0.24 -6.74 11.91
CA ASP A 116 -1.16 -6.63 11.51
C ASP A 116 -1.57 -7.80 10.58
N LEU A 117 -0.62 -8.37 9.82
CA LEU A 117 -0.88 -9.41 8.80
C LEU A 117 -0.51 -10.84 9.22
N LYS A 118 0.29 -11.04 10.28
CA LYS A 118 0.90 -12.35 10.60
C LYS A 118 -0.09 -13.48 10.90
N ASN A 119 -1.34 -13.14 11.23
CA ASN A 119 -2.42 -14.08 11.54
C ASN A 119 -3.53 -14.07 10.48
N GLU A 120 -3.38 -13.27 9.43
CA GLU A 120 -4.36 -13.14 8.36
C GLU A 120 -4.13 -14.20 7.29
N ASN A 121 -5.21 -14.65 6.64
CA ASN A 121 -5.12 -15.60 5.53
C ASN A 121 -4.75 -14.86 4.23
N ILE A 122 -3.46 -14.60 4.05
CA ILE A 122 -2.92 -13.87 2.90
C ILE A 122 -2.11 -14.78 1.98
N LYS A 123 -2.07 -14.42 0.69
CA LYS A 123 -1.20 -15.05 -0.30
C LYS A 123 0.29 -15.01 0.13
N PRO A 124 1.06 -16.11 -0.01
CA PRO A 124 2.48 -16.16 0.37
C PRO A 124 3.36 -15.10 -0.30
N GLU A 125 2.97 -14.62 -1.47
CA GLU A 125 3.66 -13.57 -2.23
C GLU A 125 3.72 -12.24 -1.46
N PHE A 126 2.74 -11.94 -0.59
CA PHE A 126 2.83 -10.79 0.31
C PHE A 126 3.93 -10.95 1.33
N LEU A 127 4.05 -12.14 1.93
CA LEU A 127 5.10 -12.45 2.89
C LEU A 127 6.48 -12.37 2.22
N LEU A 128 6.62 -12.88 0.99
CA LEU A 128 7.84 -12.73 0.21
C LEU A 128 8.25 -11.26 0.04
N LYS A 129 7.33 -10.41 -0.41
CA LYS A 129 7.60 -8.98 -0.62
C LYS A 129 7.96 -8.26 0.69
N ILE A 130 7.27 -8.56 1.79
CA ILE A 130 7.59 -8.03 3.13
C ILE A 130 8.98 -8.50 3.59
N GLY A 131 9.30 -9.78 3.41
CA GLY A 131 10.60 -10.36 3.77
C GLY A 131 11.75 -9.72 2.99
N ILE A 132 11.55 -9.42 1.71
CA ILE A 132 12.51 -8.69 0.88
C ILE A 132 12.67 -7.24 1.39
N ALA A 133 11.58 -6.57 1.75
CA ALA A 133 11.63 -5.21 2.29
C ALA A 133 12.42 -5.15 3.61
N TYR A 134 12.23 -6.10 4.53
CA TYR A 134 13.06 -6.20 5.75
C TYR A 134 14.55 -6.37 5.43
N ARG A 135 14.86 -7.21 4.43
CA ARG A 135 16.25 -7.43 4.00
C ARG A 135 16.89 -6.15 3.49
N LYS A 136 16.17 -5.38 2.66
CA LYS A 136 16.65 -4.08 2.14
C LYS A 136 16.90 -3.06 3.27
N LEU A 137 16.21 -3.18 4.40
CA LEU A 137 16.43 -2.38 5.62
C LEU A 137 17.55 -2.92 6.54
N GLY A 138 18.20 -4.03 6.17
CA GLY A 138 19.20 -4.68 7.02
C GLY A 138 18.63 -5.49 8.19
N ALA A 139 17.31 -5.63 8.29
CA ALA A 139 16.63 -6.45 9.29
C ALA A 139 16.64 -7.93 8.90
N ILE A 140 17.84 -8.54 8.90
CA ILE A 140 18.08 -9.88 8.36
C ILE A 140 17.31 -10.96 9.13
N ARG A 141 17.21 -10.84 10.46
CA ARG A 141 16.49 -11.81 11.29
C ARG A 141 15.01 -11.83 10.92
N GLU A 142 14.37 -10.66 10.94
CA GLU A 142 12.96 -10.48 10.58
C GLU A 142 12.69 -10.92 9.15
N SER A 143 13.58 -10.58 8.21
CA SER A 143 13.51 -11.05 6.82
C SER A 143 13.44 -12.59 6.74
N ASN A 144 14.36 -13.29 7.39
CA ASN A 144 14.41 -14.75 7.36
C ASN A 144 13.19 -15.38 8.02
N ASP A 145 12.70 -14.82 9.11
CA ASP A 145 11.49 -15.32 9.80
C ASP A 145 10.26 -15.19 8.90
N VAL A 146 10.09 -14.06 8.20
CA VAL A 146 8.97 -13.84 7.28
C VAL A 146 9.09 -14.74 6.05
N LEU A 147 10.28 -14.86 5.46
CA LEU A 147 10.52 -15.71 4.29
C LEU A 147 10.31 -17.19 4.62
N ARG A 148 10.65 -17.63 5.83
CA ARG A 148 10.40 -19.01 6.27
C ARG A 148 8.90 -19.31 6.26
N LYS A 149 8.07 -18.41 6.76
CA LYS A 149 6.61 -18.56 6.70
C LYS A 149 6.08 -18.60 5.26
N ALA A 150 6.61 -17.75 4.37
CA ALA A 150 6.25 -17.80 2.96
C ALA A 150 6.60 -19.16 2.31
N CYS A 151 7.77 -19.71 2.66
CA CYS A 151 8.22 -21.03 2.23
C CYS A 151 7.35 -22.18 2.79
N GLU A 152 7.02 -22.12 4.08
CA GLU A 152 6.12 -23.07 4.75
C GLU A 152 4.72 -23.08 4.11
N ASN A 153 4.27 -21.93 3.60
CA ASN A 153 3.03 -21.80 2.84
C ASN A 153 3.18 -22.19 1.35
N GLY A 154 4.26 -22.86 0.96
CA GLY A 154 4.44 -23.47 -0.36
C GLY A 154 5.12 -22.59 -1.41
N LEU A 155 5.59 -21.40 -1.08
CA LEU A 155 6.25 -20.51 -2.05
C LEU A 155 7.74 -20.86 -2.23
N LYS A 156 8.05 -21.59 -3.30
CA LYS A 156 9.41 -22.06 -3.62
C LYS A 156 10.46 -20.95 -3.66
N GLU A 157 10.13 -19.81 -4.27
CA GLU A 157 11.03 -18.66 -4.37
C GLU A 157 11.48 -18.16 -2.98
N ALA A 158 10.60 -18.18 -1.99
CA ALA A 158 10.95 -17.80 -0.63
C ALA A 158 11.96 -18.77 -0.01
N CYS A 159 11.81 -20.08 -0.26
CA CYS A 159 12.75 -21.10 0.20
C CYS A 159 14.15 -20.90 -0.40
N GLU A 160 14.23 -20.55 -1.68
CA GLU A 160 15.51 -20.28 -2.37
C GLU A 160 16.21 -19.06 -1.79
N LYS A 161 15.47 -17.96 -1.55
CA LYS A 161 16.02 -16.74 -0.94
C LYS A 161 16.53 -16.91 0.49
N ILE A 162 16.11 -17.95 1.22
CA ILE A 162 16.68 -18.32 2.52
C ILE A 162 18.02 -19.03 2.33
N LYS A 163 18.10 -19.98 1.38
CA LYS A 163 19.30 -20.77 1.11
C LYS A 163 20.48 -19.90 0.66
N GLU A 164 20.23 -18.90 -0.19
CA GLU A 164 21.25 -17.95 -0.64
C GLU A 164 21.91 -17.15 0.51
N VAL A 165 21.19 -16.97 1.63
CA VAL A 165 21.75 -16.29 2.81
C VAL A 165 22.65 -17.23 3.59
N ALA A 166 22.24 -18.48 3.79
CA ALA A 166 23.06 -19.48 4.48
C ALA A 166 24.39 -19.72 3.76
N SER A 167 24.40 -19.68 2.41
CA SER A 167 25.62 -19.87 1.62
C SER A 167 26.54 -18.65 1.54
N LYS A 168 26.09 -17.45 1.95
CA LYS A 168 26.91 -16.22 1.95
C LYS A 168 27.53 -15.90 3.32
N VAL A 169 27.10 -16.60 4.37
CA VAL A 169 27.60 -16.43 5.74
C VAL A 169 28.59 -17.55 6.13
N MET A 170 28.71 -18.59 5.28
CA MET A 170 29.84 -19.54 5.27
C MET A 170 30.93 -19.05 4.31
#